data_AF-A0A7W0JJC2-F1
#
_entry.id   AF-A0A7W0JJC2-F1
#
_cell.length_a   1.000
_cell.length_b   1.000
_cell.length_c   1.000
_cell.angle_alpha   90.00
_cell.angle_beta   90.00
_cell.angle_gamma   90.00
#
_symmetry.space_group_name_H-M   'P 1'
#
loop_
_entity.id
_entity.type
_entity.pdbx_description
1 polymer ?
#
loop_
_entity_poly.entity_id
_entity_poly.type
_entity_poly.pdbx_seq_one_letter_code
_entity_poly.pdbx_strand_id
1 'polypeptide(L)'
;MLSKNLARQLSVALVILISFGVVAVAQQVADPDFKPPIASPAYKPGRDPVVLIDEAHHNFHTAMGRYQPFAELLRRDGYRVEASAVPFTEESLKRARVLVISNAIAERNVNNWTLPTDSAFTDAEIAAVREWVRGGGALLL
;
A
#
# COMPACT_ATOMS: atom_id res chain seq x y z
N MET A 1 -47.89 30.82 10.40
CA MET A 1 -48.18 29.44 9.98
C MET A 1 -47.64 29.25 8.57
N LEU A 2 -46.67 28.36 8.37
CA LEU A 2 -46.23 27.99 7.03
C LEU A 2 -47.42 27.35 6.28
N SER A 3 -47.59 27.67 5.00
CA SER A 3 -48.63 27.01 4.20
C SER A 3 -48.30 25.51 4.08
N LYS A 4 -49.32 24.65 4.06
CA LYS A 4 -49.14 23.20 3.94
C LYS A 4 -48.30 22.82 2.70
N ASN A 5 -48.37 23.63 1.64
CA ASN A 5 -47.59 23.45 0.42
C ASN A 5 -46.10 23.78 0.61
N LEU A 6 -45.77 24.85 1.34
CA LEU A 6 -44.39 25.22 1.63
C LEU A 6 -43.72 24.23 2.58
N ALA A 7 -44.46 23.74 3.60
CA ALA A 7 -43.98 22.68 4.47
C ALA A 7 -43.67 21.39 3.68
N ARG A 8 -44.56 21.00 2.74
CA ARG A 8 -44.35 19.83 1.88
C ARG A 8 -43.14 19.98 0.96
N GLN A 9 -42.94 21.17 0.38
CA GLN A 9 -41.78 21.44 -0.49
C GLN A 9 -40.47 21.40 0.30
N LEU A 10 -40.44 21.97 1.52
CA LEU A 10 -39.26 21.91 2.39
C LEU A 10 -38.95 20.48 2.84
N SER A 11 -39.98 19.67 3.16
CA SER A 11 -39.79 18.25 3.48
C SER A 11 -39.25 17.44 2.29
N VAL A 12 -39.74 17.69 1.08
CA VAL A 12 -39.23 17.02 -0.13
C VAL A 12 -37.78 17.44 -0.43
N ALA A 13 -37.45 18.73 -0.32
CA ALA A 13 -36.09 19.22 -0.49
C ALA A 13 -35.13 18.62 0.55
N LEU A 14 -35.56 18.49 1.80
CA LEU A 14 -34.79 17.87 2.87
C LEU A 14 -34.56 16.38 2.63
N VAL A 15 -35.58 15.64 2.18
CA VAL A 15 -35.46 14.21 1.83
C VAL A 15 -34.50 14.02 0.64
N ILE A 16 -34.56 14.88 -0.38
CA ILE A 16 -33.62 14.84 -1.50
C ILE A 16 -32.20 15.12 -1.00
N LEU A 17 -31.98 16.15 -0.17
CA LEU A 17 -30.65 16.44 0.40
C LEU A 17 -30.09 15.28 1.22
N ILE A 18 -30.93 14.59 2.01
CA ILE A 18 -30.51 13.41 2.80
C ILE A 18 -30.22 12.22 1.88
N SER A 19 -30.98 12.04 0.80
CA SER A 19 -30.78 10.96 -0.18
C SER A 19 -29.52 11.14 -1.04
N PHE A 20 -29.04 12.39 -1.17
CA PHE A 20 -27.74 12.73 -1.75
C PHE A 20 -26.61 12.79 -0.71
N GLY A 21 -26.91 12.51 0.56
CA GLY A 21 -25.93 12.39 1.63
C GLY A 21 -24.98 11.23 1.35
N VAL A 22 -23.89 11.56 0.66
CA VAL A 22 -22.62 10.84 0.49
C VAL A 22 -22.72 9.36 0.83
N VAL A 23 -22.79 8.51 -0.20
CA VAL A 23 -22.39 7.12 -0.07
C VAL A 23 -20.94 7.15 0.40
N ALA A 24 -20.73 7.04 1.72
CA ALA A 24 -19.41 6.97 2.30
C ALA A 24 -18.81 5.64 1.88
N VAL A 25 -18.04 5.66 0.78
CA VAL A 25 -17.24 4.50 0.39
C VAL A 25 -16.21 4.33 1.50
N ALA A 26 -16.26 3.20 2.20
CA ALA A 26 -15.22 2.88 3.18
C ALA A 26 -13.87 2.86 2.44
N GLN A 27 -13.04 3.87 2.68
CA GLN A 27 -11.76 4.03 2.01
C GLN A 27 -10.64 3.72 2.99
N GLN A 28 -9.72 2.85 2.58
CA GLN A 28 -8.42 2.74 3.23
C GLN A 28 -7.57 3.94 2.81
N VAL A 29 -7.23 4.81 3.76
CA VAL A 29 -6.41 6.01 3.57
C VAL A 29 -5.26 5.96 4.55
N ALA A 30 -4.06 6.32 4.09
CA ALA A 30 -2.90 6.45 4.96
C ALA A 30 -3.06 7.67 5.90
N ASP A 31 -2.52 7.57 7.10
CA ASP A 31 -2.29 8.72 7.98
C ASP A 31 -0.84 9.21 7.81
N PRO A 32 -0.57 10.20 6.94
CA PRO A 32 0.80 10.68 6.68
C PRO A 32 1.38 11.47 7.86
N ASP A 33 0.55 11.86 8.84
CA ASP A 33 0.97 12.59 10.03
C ASP A 33 1.35 11.67 11.19
N PHE A 34 1.15 10.36 11.03
CA PHE A 34 1.63 9.35 11.97
C PHE A 34 3.17 9.34 12.04
N LYS A 35 3.70 10.05 13.05
CA LYS A 35 5.15 10.23 13.27
C LYS A 35 5.51 9.92 14.73
N PRO A 36 5.45 8.64 15.14
CA PRO A 36 5.85 8.26 16.50
C PRO A 36 7.32 8.62 16.76
N PRO A 37 7.71 8.94 18.01
CA PRO A 37 9.11 9.22 18.34
C PRO A 37 9.98 7.96 18.18
N ILE A 38 11.19 8.13 17.66
CA ILE A 38 12.20 7.06 17.54
C ILE A 38 13.39 7.47 18.40
N ALA A 39 13.49 6.89 19.59
CA ALA A 39 14.54 7.26 20.55
C ALA A 39 15.94 6.80 20.10
N SER A 40 16.02 5.66 19.43
CA SER A 40 17.26 5.07 18.93
C SER A 40 17.00 4.42 17.56
N PRO A 41 17.34 5.11 16.46
CA PRO A 41 17.21 4.54 15.12
C PRO A 41 18.03 3.25 14.99
N ALA A 42 17.48 2.25 14.30
CA ALA A 42 18.15 0.98 14.05
C ALA A 42 19.48 1.16 13.30
N TYR A 43 19.55 2.14 12.39
CA TYR A 43 20.75 2.41 11.59
C TYR A 43 21.13 3.89 11.62
N LYS A 44 22.44 4.14 11.55
CA LYS A 44 22.99 5.49 11.41
C LYS A 44 22.96 5.90 9.94
N PRO A 45 22.75 7.19 9.64
CA PRO A 45 22.86 7.72 8.28
C PRO A 45 24.15 7.27 7.59
N GLY A 46 24.04 6.80 6.34
CA GLY A 46 25.19 6.32 5.55
C GLY A 46 25.53 4.85 5.74
N ARG A 47 24.75 4.11 6.55
CA ARG A 47 24.77 2.63 6.63
C ARG A 47 23.40 2.04 6.31
N ASP A 48 22.63 2.73 5.48
CA ASP A 48 21.19 2.54 5.35
C ASP A 48 20.91 1.26 4.54
N PRO A 49 20.47 0.16 5.18
CA PRO A 49 20.10 -1.04 4.45
C PRO A 49 18.91 -0.72 3.55
N VAL A 50 18.90 -1.29 2.35
CA VAL A 50 17.81 -1.05 1.40
C VAL A 50 16.61 -1.92 1.76
N VAL A 51 15.46 -1.28 1.89
CA VAL A 51 14.14 -1.91 1.94
C VAL A 51 13.46 -1.62 0.62
N LEU A 52 13.18 -2.68 -0.15
CA LEU A 52 12.35 -2.59 -1.35
C LEU A 52 10.89 -2.78 -0.97
N ILE A 53 10.03 -1.86 -1.39
CA ILE A 53 8.58 -2.04 -1.38
C ILE A 53 8.15 -2.40 -2.80
N ASP A 54 7.49 -3.54 -2.97
CA ASP A 54 7.02 -3.99 -4.27
C ASP A 54 5.92 -3.07 -4.82
N GLU A 55 6.17 -2.54 -6.02
CA GLU A 55 5.24 -1.73 -6.80
C GLU A 55 5.05 -2.29 -8.22
N ALA A 56 5.66 -3.44 -8.54
CA ALA A 56 5.62 -4.07 -9.84
C ALA A 56 4.37 -4.95 -10.03
N HIS A 57 3.78 -5.45 -8.94
CA HIS A 57 2.74 -6.48 -8.96
C HIS A 57 1.35 -5.96 -8.58
N HIS A 58 1.01 -4.77 -9.07
CA HIS A 58 -0.27 -4.10 -8.82
C HIS A 58 -0.60 -3.92 -7.33
N ASN A 59 0.44 -3.89 -6.49
CA ASN A 59 0.30 -3.58 -5.07
C ASN A 59 -0.32 -2.21 -4.90
N PHE A 60 -1.40 -2.15 -4.12
CA PHE A 60 -1.97 -0.86 -3.75
C PHE A 60 -1.16 -0.14 -2.64
N HIS A 61 -0.25 -0.87 -2.00
CA HIS A 61 0.63 -0.40 -0.94
C HIS A 61 2.00 0.02 -1.49
N THR A 62 2.09 1.23 -2.03
CA THR A 62 3.34 1.81 -2.55
C THR A 62 4.05 2.67 -1.51
N ALA A 63 5.36 2.88 -1.69
CA ALA A 63 6.21 3.66 -0.78
C ALA A 63 5.79 5.14 -0.68
N MET A 64 5.14 5.66 -1.72
CA MET A 64 4.58 7.02 -1.76
C MET A 64 3.05 7.05 -1.65
N GLY A 65 2.39 5.90 -1.57
CA GLY A 65 0.94 5.77 -1.49
C GLY A 65 0.49 5.31 -0.11
N ARG A 66 -0.33 4.26 -0.05
CA ARG A 66 -0.94 3.81 1.22
C ARG A 66 0.08 3.34 2.27
N TYR A 67 1.30 3.00 1.86
CA TYR A 67 2.39 2.62 2.75
C TYR A 67 3.36 3.78 3.06
N GLN A 68 3.04 5.01 2.67
CA GLN A 68 3.87 6.17 2.99
C GLN A 68 4.22 6.29 4.48
N PRO A 69 3.31 6.11 5.46
CA PRO A 69 3.66 6.20 6.88
C PRO A 69 4.65 5.12 7.32
N PHE A 70 4.51 3.91 6.76
CA PHE A 70 5.44 2.80 6.98
C PHE A 70 6.82 3.10 6.37
N ALA A 71 6.86 3.58 5.12
CA ALA A 71 8.09 3.98 4.46
C ALA A 71 8.80 5.12 5.22
N GLU A 72 8.05 6.10 5.72
CA GLU A 72 8.61 7.22 6.48
C GLU A 72 9.12 6.79 7.86
N LEU A 73 8.42 5.87 8.53
CA LEU A 73 8.91 5.26 9.76
C LEU A 73 10.28 4.58 9.53
N LEU A 74 10.40 3.77 8.49
CA LEU A 74 11.66 3.10 8.15
C LEU A 74 12.78 4.09 7.78
N ARG A 75 12.48 5.14 7.02
CA ARG A 75 13.46 6.19 6.70
C ARG A 75 13.98 6.87 7.95
N ARG A 76 13.08 7.25 8.88
CA ARG A 76 13.45 7.85 10.17
C ARG A 76 14.19 6.88 11.10
N ASP A 77 13.97 5.58 10.94
CA ASP A 77 14.68 4.51 11.65
C ASP A 77 16.05 4.15 11.01
N GLY A 78 16.43 4.85 9.92
CA GLY A 78 17.75 4.76 9.30
C GLY A 78 17.85 3.82 8.10
N TYR A 79 16.73 3.38 7.53
CA TYR A 79 16.73 2.58 6.30
C TYR A 79 16.64 3.44 5.05
N ARG A 80 17.12 2.92 3.92
CA ARG A 80 16.83 3.47 2.60
C ARG A 80 15.63 2.71 2.01
N VAL A 81 14.51 3.41 1.83
CA VAL A 81 13.30 2.81 1.24
C VAL A 81 13.19 3.17 -0.23
N GLU A 82 13.16 2.15 -1.08
CA GLU A 82 13.09 2.24 -2.54
C GLU A 82 11.86 1.47 -3.06
N ALA A 83 11.24 1.98 -4.13
CA ALA A 83 10.20 1.27 -4.86
C ALA A 83 10.82 0.19 -5.75
N SER A 84 10.28 -1.03 -5.72
CA SER A 84 10.62 -2.11 -6.65
C SER A 84 9.56 -2.15 -7.75
N ALA A 85 9.83 -1.45 -8.85
CA ALA A 85 8.93 -1.32 -9.99
C ALA A 85 9.31 -2.21 -11.19
N VAL A 86 10.12 -3.26 -10.93
CA VAL A 86 10.60 -4.21 -11.95
C VAL A 86 10.42 -5.65 -11.45
N PRO A 87 10.37 -6.64 -12.35
CA PRO A 87 10.28 -8.05 -11.96
C PRO A 87 11.38 -8.48 -10.98
N PHE A 88 11.06 -9.47 -10.16
CA PHE A 88 12.02 -10.01 -9.20
C PHE A 88 13.05 -10.90 -9.91
N THR A 89 14.30 -10.51 -9.78
CA THR A 89 15.47 -11.22 -10.30
C THR A 89 16.57 -11.16 -9.27
N GLU A 90 17.59 -12.00 -9.40
CA GLU A 90 18.78 -11.91 -8.55
C GLU A 90 19.36 -10.48 -8.57
N GLU A 91 19.47 -9.87 -9.75
CA GLU A 91 20.06 -8.53 -9.90
C GLU A 91 19.18 -7.43 -9.30
N SER A 92 17.85 -7.49 -9.49
CA SER A 92 16.94 -6.48 -8.92
C SER A 92 16.86 -6.57 -7.39
N LEU A 93 17.08 -7.75 -6.81
CA LEU A 93 17.05 -7.98 -5.35
C LEU A 93 18.43 -7.83 -4.68
N LYS A 94 19.53 -7.89 -5.43
CA LYS A 94 20.91 -7.97 -4.93
C LYS A 94 21.29 -6.91 -3.89
N ARG A 95 20.77 -5.69 -4.03
CA ARG A 95 21.08 -4.57 -3.14
C ARG A 95 20.14 -4.49 -1.93
N ALA A 96 19.01 -5.18 -1.99
CA ALA A 96 18.00 -5.17 -0.95
C ALA A 96 18.44 -5.99 0.25
N ARG A 97 18.23 -5.46 1.44
CA ARG A 97 18.31 -6.22 2.69
C ARG A 97 16.94 -6.82 3.02
N VAL A 98 15.88 -6.06 2.76
CA VAL A 98 14.48 -6.47 2.98
C VAL A 98 13.68 -6.23 1.71
N LEU A 99 12.79 -7.17 1.38
CA LEU A 99 11.74 -7.02 0.39
C LEU A 99 10.39 -7.04 1.11
N VAL A 100 9.54 -6.07 0.83
CA VAL A 100 8.19 -5.92 1.38
C VAL A 100 7.21 -6.08 0.23
N ILE A 101 6.35 -7.09 0.32
CA ILE A 101 5.27 -7.35 -0.63
C ILE A 101 3.98 -7.28 0.18
N SER A 102 3.02 -6.47 -0.25
CA SER A 102 1.78 -6.28 0.52
C SER A 102 0.58 -6.14 -0.41
N ASN A 103 -0.21 -7.22 -0.48
CA ASN A 103 -1.36 -7.40 -1.36
C ASN A 103 -1.03 -7.33 -2.86
N ALA A 104 -0.16 -8.23 -3.31
CA ALA A 104 0.11 -8.41 -4.74
C ALA A 104 -1.09 -9.00 -5.46
N ILE A 105 -1.40 -8.42 -6.62
CA ILE A 105 -2.59 -8.74 -7.40
C ILE A 105 -2.17 -9.14 -8.80
N ALA A 106 -2.60 -10.33 -9.23
CA ALA A 106 -2.46 -10.76 -10.61
C ALA A 106 -3.19 -9.79 -11.55
N GLU A 107 -2.62 -9.52 -12.72
CA GLU A 107 -3.14 -8.55 -13.68
C GLU A 107 -4.64 -8.76 -13.98
N ARG A 108 -5.05 -10.02 -14.16
CA ARG A 108 -6.47 -10.36 -14.42
C ARG A 108 -7.42 -9.93 -13.31
N ASN A 109 -6.92 -9.80 -12.08
CA ASN A 109 -7.70 -9.58 -10.87
C ASN A 109 -7.73 -8.10 -10.42
N VAL A 110 -6.96 -7.21 -11.05
CA VAL A 110 -6.87 -5.78 -10.68
C VAL A 110 -8.24 -5.11 -10.61
N ASN A 111 -9.12 -5.39 -11.58
CA ASN A 111 -10.48 -4.84 -11.65
C ASN A 111 -11.58 -5.90 -11.45
N ASN A 112 -11.19 -7.16 -11.25
CA ASN A 112 -12.12 -8.29 -11.20
C ASN A 112 -11.70 -9.28 -10.10
N TRP A 113 -12.23 -9.04 -8.90
CA TRP A 113 -11.98 -9.84 -7.71
C TRP A 113 -12.81 -11.13 -7.71
N THR A 114 -12.61 -11.95 -8.73
CA THR A 114 -13.24 -13.27 -8.86
C THR A 114 -12.23 -14.37 -8.55
N LEU A 115 -12.73 -15.44 -7.93
CA LEU A 115 -11.94 -16.63 -7.63
C LEU A 115 -11.85 -17.56 -8.86
N PRO A 116 -10.75 -18.32 -9.00
CA PRO A 116 -9.55 -18.29 -8.16
C PRO A 116 -8.76 -16.97 -8.32
N THR A 117 -7.90 -16.62 -7.37
CA THR A 117 -6.91 -15.55 -7.55
C THR A 117 -5.66 -16.15 -8.17
N ASP A 118 -5.22 -15.64 -9.32
CA ASP A 118 -3.97 -16.10 -9.92
C ASP A 118 -2.78 -15.62 -9.09
N SER A 119 -1.64 -16.29 -9.29
CA SER A 119 -0.37 -15.75 -8.81
C SER A 119 -0.11 -14.40 -9.46
N ALA A 120 0.27 -13.41 -8.64
CA ALA A 120 0.77 -12.13 -9.15
C ALA A 120 2.19 -12.24 -9.72
N PHE A 121 2.87 -13.34 -9.44
CA PHE A 121 4.28 -13.57 -9.77
C PHE A 121 4.43 -14.75 -10.72
N THR A 122 5.46 -14.69 -11.55
CA THR A 122 5.90 -15.85 -12.33
C THR A 122 6.68 -16.86 -11.47
N ASP A 123 6.78 -18.10 -11.93
CA ASP A 123 7.61 -19.12 -11.26
C ASP A 123 9.08 -18.69 -11.14
N ALA A 124 9.59 -17.93 -12.13
CA ALA A 124 10.94 -17.40 -12.13
C ALA A 124 11.16 -16.37 -11.02
N GLU A 125 10.19 -15.47 -10.79
CA GLU A 125 10.24 -14.48 -9.71
C GLU A 125 10.15 -15.13 -8.34
N ILE A 126 9.26 -16.12 -8.18
CA ILE A 126 9.16 -16.89 -6.94
C ILE A 126 10.49 -17.60 -6.65
N ALA A 127 11.10 -18.20 -7.67
CA ALA A 127 12.41 -18.83 -7.53
C ALA A 127 13.50 -17.80 -7.15
N ALA A 128 13.52 -16.63 -7.80
CA ALA A 128 14.49 -15.57 -7.49
C ALA A 128 14.36 -15.08 -6.05
N VAL A 129 13.14 -14.79 -5.58
CA VAL A 129 12.90 -14.40 -4.17
C VAL A 129 13.32 -15.51 -3.22
N ARG A 130 12.99 -16.76 -3.53
CA ARG A 130 13.37 -17.92 -2.69
C ARG A 130 14.88 -18.06 -2.55
N GLU A 131 15.63 -18.01 -3.65
CA GLU A 131 17.09 -18.12 -3.59
C GLU A 131 17.73 -16.90 -2.93
N TRP A 132 17.18 -15.69 -3.14
CA TRP A 132 17.63 -14.48 -2.44
C TRP A 132 17.42 -14.57 -0.91
N VAL A 133 16.27 -15.06 -0.45
CA VAL A 133 16.01 -15.31 0.99
C VAL A 133 16.99 -16.36 1.54
N ARG A 134 17.24 -17.45 0.80
CA ARG A 134 18.25 -18.45 1.18
C ARG A 134 19.66 -17.88 1.26
N GLY A 135 19.97 -16.90 0.41
CA GLY A 135 21.20 -16.12 0.45
C GLY A 135 21.28 -15.11 1.61
N GLY A 136 20.24 -15.03 2.44
CA GLY A 136 20.19 -14.20 3.64
C GLY A 136 19.28 -12.99 3.55
N GLY A 137 18.61 -12.74 2.42
CA GLY A 137 17.59 -11.70 2.30
C GLY A 137 16.41 -11.90 3.26
N ALA A 138 15.76 -10.81 3.67
CA ALA A 138 14.59 -10.87 4.55
C ALA A 138 13.30 -10.48 3.81
N LEU A 139 12.27 -11.30 3.93
CA LEU A 139 10.98 -11.08 3.27
C LEU A 139 9.90 -10.74 4.29
N LEU A 140 9.17 -9.66 4.05
CA LEU A 140 7.93 -9.31 4.74
C LEU A 140 6.77 -9.44 3.75
N LEU A 141 5.80 -10.30 4.09
CA LEU A 141 4.60 -10.63 3.34
C LEU A 141 3.36 -10.42 4.19
#